data_AF-A0A2K2DU02-F1
#
_entry.id   AF-A0A2K2DU02-F1
#
_cell.length_a   1.000
_cell.length_b   1.000
_cell.length_c   1.000
_cell.angle_alpha   90.00
_cell.angle_beta   90.00
_cell.angle_gamma   90.00
#
_symmetry.space_group_name_H-M   'P 1'
#
loop_
_entity.id
_entity.type
_entity.pdbx_description
1 polymer ?
#
loop_
_entity_poly.entity_id
_entity_poly.type
_entity_poly.pdbx_seq_one_letter_code
_entity_poly.pdbx_strand_id
1 'polypeptide(L)'
;MQYIIWNVRGLNDPKKVKRVSELLRVHHLDVIALSETKKVDFSSSCLEALANFRDFAWKHLPAVGTAGGILLRINLDIFDVIRWDIGNFFVSCEIKNKNDGFAWKFVAIYGPAYDELKQQFIDELTSLCSSCSLPILVGGDFNLIRQA
;
A
#
# COMPACT_ATOMS: atom_id res chain seq x y z
N MET A 1 12.74 -3.33 10.48
CA MET A 1 11.74 -3.10 9.42
C MET A 1 11.94 -1.70 8.85
N GLN A 2 12.07 -1.58 7.53
CA GLN A 2 11.99 -0.31 6.83
C GLN A 2 10.80 -0.31 5.88
N TYR A 3 10.06 0.80 5.81
CA TYR A 3 8.92 0.92 4.92
C TYR A 3 8.86 2.30 4.27
N ILE A 4 8.19 2.36 3.12
CA ILE A 4 7.84 3.63 2.48
C ILE A 4 6.36 3.67 2.13
N ILE A 5 5.75 4.83 2.32
CA ILE A 5 4.41 5.13 1.87
C ILE A 5 4.52 6.34 0.96
N TRP A 6 4.14 6.19 -0.30
CA TRP A 6 4.42 7.19 -1.30
C TRP A 6 3.30 7.33 -2.34
N ASN A 7 2.74 8.53 -2.45
CA ASN A 7 1.95 8.94 -3.60
C ASN A 7 2.87 9.17 -4.82
N VAL A 8 2.86 8.24 -5.77
CA VAL A 8 3.78 8.20 -6.93
C VAL A 8 3.25 8.98 -8.15
N ARG A 9 1.99 9.41 -8.12
CA ARG A 9 1.31 10.13 -9.22
C ARG A 9 1.54 9.46 -10.58
N GLY A 10 1.32 8.15 -10.63
CA GLY A 10 1.32 7.30 -11.81
C GLY A 10 2.58 6.46 -11.99
N LEU A 11 2.38 5.17 -12.27
CA LEU A 11 3.40 4.15 -12.60
C LEU A 11 3.28 3.63 -14.05
N ASN A 12 2.84 4.49 -14.96
CA ASN A 12 2.69 4.15 -16.38
C ASN A 12 3.98 4.38 -17.19
N ASP A 13 4.93 5.15 -16.66
CA ASP A 13 6.24 5.36 -17.27
C ASP A 13 7.25 4.31 -16.74
N PRO A 14 7.83 3.47 -17.62
CA PRO A 14 8.87 2.52 -17.25
C PRO A 14 10.07 3.16 -16.53
N LYS A 15 10.41 4.42 -16.82
CA LYS A 15 11.48 5.15 -16.12
C LYS A 15 11.13 5.41 -14.65
N LYS A 16 9.85 5.70 -14.35
CA LYS A 16 9.38 5.83 -12.97
C LYS A 16 9.43 4.49 -12.24
N VAL A 17 8.98 3.40 -12.89
CA VAL A 17 9.07 2.04 -12.33
C VAL A 17 10.52 1.69 -11.99
N LYS A 18 11.46 1.98 -12.89
CA LYS A 18 12.90 1.79 -12.65
C LYS A 18 13.40 2.62 -11.47
N ARG A 19 13.03 3.90 -11.39
CA ARG A 19 13.46 4.78 -10.27
C ARG A 19 12.90 4.32 -8.92
N VAL A 20 11.64 3.88 -8.91
CA VAL A 20 11.03 3.25 -7.73
C VAL A 20 11.87 2.02 -7.37
N SER A 21 12.05 1.08 -8.30
CA SER A 21 12.86 -0.14 -8.11
C SER A 21 14.27 0.12 -7.55
N GLU A 22 14.98 1.13 -8.06
CA GLU A 22 16.30 1.54 -7.57
C GLU A 22 16.23 2.02 -6.11
N LEU A 23 15.22 2.81 -5.75
CA LEU A 23 15.01 3.26 -4.38
C LEU A 23 14.73 2.08 -3.43
N LEU A 24 13.98 1.08 -3.88
CA LEU A 24 13.72 -0.15 -3.10
C LEU A 24 15.01 -0.92 -2.82
N ARG A 25 15.91 -0.95 -3.81
CA ARG A 25 17.21 -1.61 -3.69
C ARG A 25 18.14 -0.88 -2.72
N VAL A 26 18.26 0.44 -2.85
CA VAL A 26 19.19 1.25 -2.04
C VAL A 26 18.79 1.27 -0.57
N HIS A 27 17.50 1.33 -0.27
CA HIS A 27 17.00 1.42 1.10
C HIS A 27 16.59 0.08 1.73
N HIS A 28 16.75 -1.05 1.02
CA HIS A 28 16.37 -2.38 1.53
C HIS A 28 14.96 -2.43 2.16
N LEU A 29 13.99 -1.81 1.49
CA LEU A 29 12.65 -1.63 2.04
C LEU A 29 11.88 -2.95 2.15
N ASP A 30 11.28 -3.20 3.31
CA ASP A 30 10.54 -4.42 3.59
C ASP A 30 9.05 -4.31 3.22
N VAL A 31 8.46 -3.11 3.40
CA VAL A 31 7.08 -2.83 3.04
C VAL A 31 7.02 -1.59 2.14
N ILE A 32 6.18 -1.65 1.10
CA ILE A 32 5.91 -0.49 0.24
C ILE A 32 4.42 -0.33 0.10
N ALA A 33 3.94 0.89 0.32
CA ALA A 33 2.62 1.33 -0.09
C ALA A 33 2.75 2.45 -1.12
N LEU A 34 2.31 2.20 -2.35
CA LEU A 34 2.26 3.22 -3.40
C LEU A 34 0.81 3.62 -3.67
N SER A 35 0.51 4.91 -3.63
CA SER A 35 -0.81 5.47 -3.99
C SER A 35 -0.74 6.29 -5.28
N GLU A 36 -1.90 6.52 -5.90
CA GLU A 36 -2.02 7.02 -7.28
C GLU A 36 -1.18 6.21 -8.27
N THR A 37 -1.28 4.88 -8.25
CA THR A 37 -0.56 4.06 -9.21
C THR A 37 -1.03 4.31 -10.65
N LYS A 38 -2.29 4.73 -10.83
CA LYS A 38 -2.95 4.97 -12.15
C LYS A 38 -2.88 3.73 -13.05
N LYS A 39 -2.88 2.54 -12.45
CA LYS A 39 -2.90 1.25 -13.14
C LYS A 39 -4.14 0.47 -12.75
N VAL A 40 -4.80 -0.10 -13.75
CA VAL A 40 -5.90 -1.05 -13.55
C VAL A 40 -5.36 -2.41 -13.13
N ASP A 41 -4.17 -2.78 -13.63
CA ASP A 41 -3.52 -4.02 -13.24
C ASP A 41 -1.99 -3.91 -13.37
N PHE A 42 -1.28 -4.88 -12.80
CA PHE A 42 0.17 -4.99 -12.83
C PHE A 42 0.58 -6.28 -13.52
N SER A 43 1.35 -6.17 -14.61
CA SER A 43 1.93 -7.34 -15.27
C SER A 43 2.97 -8.01 -14.38
N SER A 44 3.17 -9.32 -14.54
CA SER A 44 4.22 -10.07 -13.84
C SER A 44 5.59 -9.42 -14.02
N SER A 45 5.92 -8.99 -15.24
CA SER A 45 7.16 -8.27 -15.55
C SER A 45 7.33 -6.95 -14.78
N CYS A 46 6.24 -6.24 -14.51
CA CYS A 46 6.28 -5.00 -13.73
C CYS A 46 6.54 -5.29 -12.25
N LEU A 47 5.88 -6.31 -11.70
CA LEU A 47 6.11 -6.74 -10.31
C LEU A 47 7.50 -7.33 -10.13
N GLU A 48 7.99 -8.13 -11.07
CA GLU A 48 9.36 -8.66 -11.08
C GLU A 48 10.40 -7.55 -11.10
N ALA A 49 10.21 -6.51 -11.92
CA ALA A 49 11.10 -5.35 -11.95
C ALA A 49 11.14 -4.59 -10.61
N LEU A 50 10.06 -4.66 -9.82
CA LEU A 50 9.99 -4.08 -8.48
C LEU A 50 10.42 -5.07 -7.36
N ALA A 51 10.46 -6.37 -7.66
CA ALA A 51 10.79 -7.43 -6.70
C ALA A 51 12.30 -7.57 -6.46
N ASN A 52 13.17 -7.08 -7.36
CA ASN A 52 14.62 -7.03 -7.13
C ASN A 52 15.23 -8.36 -6.62
N PHE A 53 14.80 -9.50 -7.18
CA PHE A 53 15.25 -10.85 -6.82
C PHE A 53 14.98 -11.30 -5.38
N ARG A 54 14.03 -10.67 -4.67
CA ARG A 54 13.52 -11.17 -3.38
C ARG A 54 12.08 -11.63 -3.52
N ASP A 55 11.66 -12.45 -2.56
CA ASP A 55 10.29 -12.92 -2.51
C ASP A 55 9.38 -11.88 -1.83
N PHE A 56 8.35 -11.47 -2.57
CA PHE A 56 7.44 -10.42 -2.15
C PHE A 56 6.01 -10.82 -2.47
N ALA A 57 5.13 -10.62 -1.50
CA ALA A 57 3.69 -10.69 -1.74
C ALA A 57 3.16 -9.32 -2.13
N TRP A 58 2.22 -9.30 -3.07
CA TRP A 58 1.65 -8.08 -3.64
C TRP A 58 0.13 -8.12 -3.56
N LYS A 59 -0.46 -6.97 -3.29
CA LYS A 59 -1.89 -6.75 -3.42
C LYS A 59 -2.14 -5.34 -3.90
N HIS A 60 -3.15 -5.16 -4.75
CA HIS A 60 -3.49 -3.86 -5.28
C HIS A 60 -4.98 -3.58 -5.18
N LEU A 61 -5.30 -2.30 -5.15
CA LEU A 61 -6.60 -1.75 -5.48
C LEU A 61 -6.44 -1.09 -6.86
N PRO A 62 -7.21 -1.49 -7.88
CA PRO A 62 -7.07 -0.95 -9.23
C PRO A 62 -7.47 0.53 -9.30
N ALA A 63 -6.84 1.27 -10.20
CA ALA A 63 -7.28 2.61 -10.57
C ALA A 63 -8.60 2.55 -11.37
N VAL A 64 -9.47 3.53 -11.19
CA VAL A 64 -10.67 3.71 -12.01
C VAL A 64 -10.37 4.80 -13.04
N GLY A 65 -10.22 4.40 -14.30
CA GLY A 65 -9.71 5.28 -15.36
C GLY A 65 -8.30 5.77 -15.04
N THR A 66 -8.12 7.08 -14.86
CA THR A 66 -6.83 7.70 -14.50
C THR A 66 -6.72 8.07 -13.01
N ALA A 67 -7.73 7.74 -12.21
CA ALA A 67 -7.82 8.15 -10.81
C ALA A 67 -7.49 7.00 -9.85
N GLY A 68 -6.66 7.31 -8.84
CA GLY A 68 -6.36 6.41 -7.73
C GLY A 68 -5.46 5.23 -8.08
N GLY A 69 -5.77 4.10 -7.45
CA GLY A 69 -4.96 2.89 -7.45
C GLY A 69 -3.96 2.86 -6.30
N ILE A 70 -3.87 1.71 -5.64
CA ILE A 70 -2.97 1.46 -4.49
C ILE A 70 -2.22 0.15 -4.77
N LEU A 71 -0.91 0.11 -4.50
CA LEU A 71 -0.11 -1.12 -4.51
C LEU A 71 0.56 -1.29 -3.14
N LEU A 72 0.31 -2.42 -2.50
CA LEU A 72 0.96 -2.83 -1.25
C LEU A 72 1.86 -4.04 -1.51
N ARG A 73 3.12 -3.93 -1.09
CA ARG A 73 4.14 -4.99 -1.16
C ARG A 73 4.63 -5.36 0.23
N ILE A 74 4.78 -6.66 0.50
CA ILE A 74 5.28 -7.22 1.76
C ILE A 74 6.45 -8.16 1.49
N ASN A 75 7.59 -7.94 2.18
CA ASN A 75 8.77 -8.80 2.15
C ASN A 75 8.51 -10.14 2.83
N LEU A 76 8.48 -11.23 2.05
CA LEU A 76 8.22 -12.57 2.56
C LEU A 76 9.42 -13.19 3.28
N ASP A 77 10.63 -12.63 3.14
CA ASP A 77 11.80 -13.12 3.89
C ASP A 77 11.66 -12.84 5.40
N ILE A 78 10.93 -11.79 5.78
CA ILE A 78 10.83 -11.34 7.17
C ILE A 78 9.41 -11.37 7.76
N PHE A 79 8.39 -11.46 6.91
CA PHE A 79 6.99 -11.53 7.33
C PHE A 79 6.28 -12.77 6.78
N ASP A 80 5.39 -13.33 7.59
CA ASP A 80 4.32 -14.20 7.13
C ASP A 80 3.08 -13.37 6.85
N VAL A 81 2.50 -13.52 5.66
CA VAL A 81 1.22 -12.89 5.31
C VAL A 81 0.07 -13.75 5.83
N ILE A 82 -0.74 -13.19 6.72
CA ILE A 82 -1.88 -13.87 7.33
C ILE A 82 -3.13 -13.68 6.47
N ARG A 83 -3.50 -12.43 6.20
CA ARG A 83 -4.66 -12.09 5.38
C ARG A 83 -4.52 -10.73 4.71
N TRP A 84 -5.11 -10.61 3.54
CA TRP A 84 -5.30 -9.36 2.82
C TRP A 84 -6.72 -8.86 2.98
N ASP A 85 -6.88 -7.55 2.97
CA ASP A 85 -8.20 -6.90 2.91
C ASP A 85 -8.12 -5.68 1.99
N ILE A 86 -9.17 -5.47 1.20
CA ILE A 86 -9.26 -4.36 0.24
C ILE A 86 -10.59 -3.66 0.47
N GLY A 87 -10.53 -2.38 0.81
CA GLY A 87 -11.67 -1.48 0.82
C GLY A 87 -11.73 -0.62 -0.43
N ASN A 88 -12.58 0.39 -0.41
CA ASN A 88 -12.71 1.37 -1.49
C ASN A 88 -11.53 2.36 -1.50
N PHE A 89 -10.95 2.63 -0.33
CA PHE A 89 -9.90 3.64 -0.15
C PHE A 89 -8.62 3.06 0.47
N PHE A 90 -8.53 1.75 0.66
CA PHE A 90 -7.36 1.12 1.27
C PHE A 90 -7.04 -0.28 0.72
N VAL A 91 -5.77 -0.66 0.89
CA VAL A 91 -5.29 -2.04 0.83
C VAL A 91 -4.59 -2.32 2.15
N SER A 92 -4.94 -3.40 2.83
CA SER A 92 -4.29 -3.78 4.09
C SER A 92 -3.81 -5.23 4.10
N CYS A 93 -2.82 -5.48 4.93
CA CYS A 93 -2.22 -6.79 5.14
C CYS A 93 -2.00 -7.02 6.63
N GLU A 94 -2.56 -8.11 7.15
CA GLU A 94 -2.13 -8.63 8.44
C GLU A 94 -0.92 -9.51 8.25
N ILE A 95 0.13 -9.18 8.99
CA ILE A 95 1.43 -9.79 8.86
C ILE A 95 1.97 -10.17 10.23
N LYS A 96 2.74 -11.25 10.25
CA LYS A 96 3.47 -11.71 11.43
C LYS A 96 4.96 -11.63 11.16
N ASN A 97 5.69 -10.99 12.05
CA ASN A 97 7.14 -10.98 12.02
C ASN A 97 7.67 -12.40 12.22
N LYS A 98 8.59 -12.86 11.36
CA LYS A 98 9.18 -14.20 11.47
C LYS A 98 10.16 -14.34 12.64
N ASN A 99 10.82 -13.25 13.04
CA ASN A 99 11.87 -13.26 14.05
C ASN A 99 11.35 -13.33 15.49
N ASP A 100 10.24 -12.66 15.81
CA ASP A 100 9.68 -12.53 17.16
C ASP A 100 8.21 -12.97 17.25
N GLY A 101 7.58 -13.28 16.11
CA GLY A 101 6.19 -13.70 16.06
C GLY A 101 5.16 -12.60 16.29
N PHE A 102 5.56 -11.33 16.34
CA PHE A 102 4.67 -10.20 16.55
C PHE A 102 3.73 -10.02 15.35
N ALA A 103 2.41 -10.03 15.61
CA ALA A 103 1.38 -9.88 14.60
C ALA A 103 0.77 -8.48 14.62
N TRP A 104 0.63 -7.87 13.45
CA TRP A 104 0.14 -6.51 13.28
C TRP A 104 -0.45 -6.29 11.89
N LYS A 105 -1.18 -5.19 11.70
CA LYS A 105 -1.82 -4.83 10.43
C LYS A 105 -1.16 -3.60 9.82
N PHE A 106 -0.73 -3.71 8.57
CA PHE A 106 -0.32 -2.58 7.74
C PHE A 106 -1.49 -2.16 6.84
N VAL A 107 -1.84 -0.87 6.83
CA VAL A 107 -2.90 -0.31 6.00
C VAL A 107 -2.33 0.81 5.13
N ALA A 108 -2.36 0.59 3.82
CA ALA A 108 -2.07 1.58 2.80
C ALA A 108 -3.36 2.26 2.35
N ILE A 109 -3.46 3.58 2.46
CA ILE A 109 -4.67 4.33 2.12
C ILE A 109 -4.44 5.35 1.01
N TYR A 110 -5.51 5.68 0.29
CA TYR A 110 -5.60 6.83 -0.57
C TYR A 110 -6.98 7.46 -0.44
N GLY A 111 -7.04 8.57 0.30
CA GLY A 111 -8.26 9.32 0.54
C GLY A 111 -8.75 10.06 -0.72
N PRO A 112 -10.07 10.30 -0.83
CA PRO A 112 -10.64 10.95 -2.00
C PRO A 112 -10.31 12.44 -2.06
N ALA A 113 -10.12 12.96 -3.28
CA ALA A 113 -9.95 14.39 -3.51
C ALA A 113 -11.27 15.17 -3.43
N TYR A 114 -12.39 14.50 -3.72
CA TYR A 114 -13.73 15.10 -3.73
C TYR A 114 -14.39 15.03 -2.36
N ASP A 115 -15.00 16.14 -1.93
CA ASP A 115 -15.61 16.26 -0.60
C ASP A 115 -16.76 15.27 -0.39
N GLU A 116 -17.51 14.91 -1.44
CA GLU A 116 -18.68 14.01 -1.30
C GLU A 116 -18.29 12.60 -0.80
N LEU A 117 -17.06 12.17 -1.04
CA LEU A 117 -16.56 10.85 -0.63
C LEU A 117 -15.82 10.88 0.72
N LYS A 118 -15.54 12.06 1.29
CA LYS A 118 -14.74 12.16 2.52
C LYS A 118 -15.42 11.49 3.72
N GLN A 119 -16.74 11.61 3.83
CA GLN A 119 -17.47 10.94 4.92
C GLN A 119 -17.38 9.42 4.78
N GLN A 120 -17.61 8.88 3.58
CA GLN A 120 -17.47 7.45 3.31
C GLN A 120 -16.06 6.94 3.62
N PHE A 121 -15.03 7.72 3.28
CA PHE A 121 -13.64 7.41 3.61
C PHE A 121 -13.40 7.36 5.12
N ILE A 122 -13.90 8.33 5.88
CA ILE A 122 -13.78 8.35 7.34
C ILE A 122 -14.52 7.17 7.97
N ASP A 123 -15.72 6.85 7.50
CA ASP A 123 -16.53 5.74 7.99
C ASP A 123 -15.83 4.39 7.72
N GLU A 124 -15.27 4.21 6.52
CA GLU A 124 -14.51 3.01 6.15
C GLU A 124 -13.26 2.84 7.03
N LEU A 125 -12.47 3.91 7.22
CA LEU A 125 -11.30 3.88 8.10
C LEU A 125 -11.69 3.61 9.57
N THR A 126 -12.78 4.20 10.04
CA THR A 126 -13.27 4.00 11.41
C THR A 126 -13.68 2.54 11.62
N SER A 127 -14.39 1.94 10.67
CA SER A 127 -14.76 0.53 10.69
C SER A 127 -13.54 -0.40 10.68
N LEU A 128 -12.57 -0.11 9.81
CA LEU A 128 -11.32 -0.87 9.72
C LEU A 128 -10.53 -0.85 11.05
N CYS A 129 -10.39 0.33 11.66
CA CYS A 129 -9.68 0.48 12.93
C CYS A 129 -10.45 -0.15 14.10
N SER A 130 -11.78 0.01 14.15
CA SER A 130 -12.60 -0.50 15.26
C SER A 130 -12.73 -2.02 15.25
N SER A 131 -12.65 -2.65 14.07
CA SER A 131 -12.73 -4.11 13.93
C SER A 131 -11.37 -4.80 14.10
N CYS A 132 -10.27 -4.06 14.17
CA CYS A 132 -8.93 -4.63 14.28
C CYS A 132 -8.52 -4.82 15.75
N SER A 133 -8.24 -6.07 16.14
CA SER A 133 -7.74 -6.41 17.47
C SER A 133 -6.20 -6.40 17.57
N LEU A 134 -5.50 -6.15 16.46
CA LEU A 134 -4.04 -6.12 16.38
C LEU A 134 -3.52 -4.68 16.38
N PRO A 135 -2.25 -4.46 16.77
CA PRO A 135 -1.56 -3.20 16.50
C PRO A 135 -1.66 -2.84 15.02
N ILE A 136 -2.03 -1.60 14.72
CA ILE A 136 -2.31 -1.12 13.36
C ILE A 136 -1.39 0.04 12.98
N LEU A 137 -0.81 -0.04 11.80
CA LEU A 137 -0.12 1.06 11.14
C LEU A 137 -0.98 1.49 9.95
N VAL A 138 -1.55 2.68 10.04
CA VAL A 138 -2.31 3.30 8.96
C VAL A 138 -1.47 4.42 8.36
N GLY A 139 -1.25 4.37 7.06
CA GLY A 139 -0.56 5.44 6.37
C GLY A 139 -0.87 5.51 4.89
N GLY A 140 -0.73 6.71 4.35
CA GLY A 140 -1.07 7.01 2.97
C GLY A 140 -1.28 8.50 2.79
N ASP A 141 -1.91 8.82 1.67
CA ASP A 141 -2.37 10.18 1.41
C ASP A 141 -3.83 10.26 1.86
N PHE A 142 -4.11 11.02 2.91
CA PHE A 142 -5.46 11.14 3.45
C PHE A 142 -6.33 12.10 2.62
N ASN A 143 -5.72 13.04 1.86
CA ASN A 143 -6.45 14.14 1.22
C ASN A 143 -7.43 14.89 2.16
N LEU A 144 -7.10 14.98 3.46
CA LEU A 144 -7.88 15.69 4.49
C LEU A 144 -7.09 16.87 5.04
N ILE A 145 -7.81 17.97 5.28
CA ILE A 145 -7.29 19.15 5.99
C ILE A 145 -7.95 19.15 7.36
N ARG A 146 -7.15 19.17 8.44
CA ARG A 146 -7.66 19.12 9.82
C ARG A 146 -8.38 20.42 10.22
N GLN A 147 -7.83 21.55 9.79
CA GLN A 147 -8.36 22.90 10.02
C GLN A 147 -7.74 23.80 8.95
N ALA A 148 -8.57 24.61 8.29
CA ALA A 148 -8.15 25.58 7.28
C ALA A 148 -7.85 26.94 7.92
#